data_AF-A0A8J3NQS0-F1
#
_entry.id   AF-A0A8J3NQS0-F1
#
_cell.length_a   1.000
_cell.length_b   1.000
_cell.length_c   1.000
_cell.angle_alpha   90.00
_cell.angle_beta   90.00
_cell.angle_gamma   90.00
#
_symmetry.space_group_name_H-M   'P 1'
#
loop_
_entity.id
_entity.type
_entity.pdbx_description
1 polymer ?
#
loop_
_entity_poly.entity_id
_entity_poly.type
_entity_poly.pdbx_seq_one_letter_code
_entity_poly.pdbx_strand_id
1 'polypeptide(L)'
;MSIEQLTRAVDLLANQVGHWTPARWRDQGEPLHKLIQRLADQAADLSGAPRRDVPRLSDLALPDQLRVVVADLAAAAPPDEITSAAADELAALRQTLT
;
A
#
# COMPACT_ATOMS: atom_id res chain seq x y z
N MET A 1 13.63 2.43 8.63
CA MET A 1 12.31 3.01 8.96
C MET A 1 11.53 1.94 9.71
N SER A 2 10.81 2.27 10.80
CA SER A 2 10.02 1.25 11.54
C SER A 2 8.66 0.97 10.89
N ILE A 3 8.05 -0.17 11.23
CA ILE A 3 6.72 -0.54 10.72
C ILE A 3 5.63 0.45 11.16
N GLU A 4 5.76 1.04 12.36
CA GLU A 4 4.87 2.10 12.85
C GLU A 4 5.00 3.38 12.01
N GLN A 5 6.23 3.74 11.62
CA GLN A 5 6.48 4.87 10.74
C GLN A 5 5.89 4.63 9.35
N LEU A 6 6.01 3.42 8.81
CA LEU A 6 5.39 3.03 7.54
C LEU A 6 3.86 3.12 7.61
N THR A 7 3.26 2.58 8.65
CA THR A 7 1.80 2.65 8.88
C THR A 7 1.32 4.10 8.92
N ARG A 8 2.04 4.97 9.64
CA ARG A 8 1.71 6.40 9.67
C ARG A 8 1.87 7.07 8.31
N ALA A 9 2.92 6.75 7.56
CA ALA A 9 3.13 7.30 6.21
C ALA A 9 1.99 6.89 5.26
N VAL A 10 1.50 5.65 5.38
CA VAL A 10 0.35 5.14 4.63
C VAL A 10 -0.92 5.90 4.99
N ASP A 11 -1.20 6.13 6.27
CA ASP A 11 -2.37 6.91 6.68
C ASP A 11 -2.34 8.35 6.13
N LEU A 12 -1.18 8.99 6.14
CA LEU A 12 -1.00 10.32 5.57
C LEU A 12 -1.27 10.32 4.07
N LEU A 13 -0.74 9.34 3.34
CA LEU A 13 -1.02 9.21 1.91
C LEU A 13 -2.51 8.97 1.66
N ALA A 14 -3.10 8.02 2.37
CA ALA A 14 -4.50 7.65 2.19
C ALA A 14 -5.44 8.83 2.52
N ASN A 15 -5.10 9.68 3.49
CA ASN A 15 -5.81 10.94 3.75
C ASN A 15 -5.59 11.98 2.64
N GLN A 16 -4.39 12.06 2.07
CA GLN A 16 -4.07 12.97 0.97
C GLN A 16 -4.87 12.65 -0.31
N VAL A 17 -5.12 11.37 -0.59
CA VAL A 17 -5.80 10.95 -1.83
C VAL A 17 -7.24 10.49 -1.64
N GLY A 18 -7.70 10.33 -0.39
CA GLY A 18 -9.05 9.83 -0.09
C GLY A 18 -10.19 10.74 -0.60
N HIS A 19 -9.90 12.01 -0.88
CA HIS A 19 -10.87 12.96 -1.44
C HIS A 19 -10.82 13.05 -2.98
N TRP A 20 -9.99 12.25 -3.64
CA TRP A 20 -9.85 12.30 -5.09
C TRP A 20 -11.09 11.79 -5.81
N THR A 21 -11.45 12.45 -6.90
CA THR A 21 -12.58 12.06 -7.75
C THR A 21 -12.18 10.94 -8.71
N PRO A 22 -13.14 10.19 -9.30
CA PRO A 22 -12.84 9.17 -10.30
C PRO A 22 -11.99 9.66 -11.49
N ALA A 23 -12.18 10.92 -11.90
CA ALA A 23 -11.39 11.51 -12.99
C ALA A 23 -9.91 11.64 -12.63
N ARG A 24 -9.60 12.01 -11.39
CA ARG A 24 -8.22 12.15 -10.90
C ARG A 24 -7.54 10.79 -10.69
N TRP A 25 -8.31 9.78 -10.30
CA TRP A 25 -7.81 8.42 -10.12
C TRP A 25 -7.42 7.71 -11.42
N ARG A 26 -8.00 8.08 -12.56
CA ARG A 26 -7.88 7.36 -13.84
C ARG A 26 -6.44 6.95 -14.19
N ASP A 27 -5.47 7.85 -13.99
CA ASP A 27 -4.06 7.60 -14.35
C ASP A 27 -3.21 7.14 -13.16
N GLN A 28 -3.77 7.17 -11.95
CA GLN A 28 -3.06 6.96 -10.69
C GLN A 28 -3.48 5.68 -9.95
N GLY A 29 -4.62 5.09 -10.31
CA GLY A 29 -5.16 3.91 -9.65
C GLY A 29 -4.32 2.65 -9.89
N GLU A 30 -3.82 2.46 -11.10
CA GLU A 30 -3.03 1.27 -11.47
C GLU A 30 -1.67 1.21 -10.75
N PRO A 31 -0.85 2.28 -10.71
CA PRO A 31 0.37 2.29 -9.91
C PRO A 31 0.15 1.99 -8.43
N LEU A 32 -0.91 2.56 -7.83
CA LEU A 32 -1.23 2.31 -6.43
C LEU A 32 -1.70 0.88 -6.20
N HIS A 33 -2.57 0.33 -7.05
CA HIS A 33 -3.00 -1.07 -6.94
C HIS A 33 -1.82 -2.05 -7.04
N LYS A 34 -0.85 -1.79 -7.93
CA LYS A 34 0.38 -2.58 -8.02
C LYS A 34 1.23 -2.53 -6.75
N LEU A 35 1.33 -1.37 -6.09
CA LEU A 35 2.01 -1.28 -4.80
C LEU A 35 1.27 -2.12 -3.75
N ILE A 36 -0.06 -1.99 -3.68
CA ILE A 36 -0.90 -2.77 -2.75
C ILE A 36 -0.71 -4.27 -2.98
N GLN A 37 -0.69 -4.73 -4.24
CA GLN A 37 -0.42 -6.14 -4.55
C GLN A 37 0.95 -6.60 -4.02
N ARG A 38 2.02 -5.84 -4.26
CA ARG A 38 3.36 -6.22 -3.80
C ARG A 38 3.43 -6.31 -2.27
N LEU A 39 2.81 -5.37 -1.55
CA LEU A 39 2.75 -5.41 -0.09
C LEU A 39 1.95 -6.62 0.42
N ALA A 40 0.86 -6.98 -0.26
CA ALA A 40 0.07 -8.17 0.08
C ALA A 40 0.86 -9.46 -0.15
N ASP A 41 1.63 -9.54 -1.24
CA ASP A 41 2.52 -10.66 -1.52
C ASP A 41 3.60 -10.81 -0.44
N GLN A 42 4.20 -9.71 0.02
CA GLN A 42 5.17 -9.72 1.13
C GLN A 42 4.53 -10.20 2.44
N ALA A 43 3.32 -9.74 2.77
CA ALA A 43 2.59 -10.20 3.95
C ALA A 43 2.26 -11.71 3.86
N ALA A 44 1.87 -12.20 2.68
CA ALA A 44 1.63 -13.61 2.45
C ALA A 44 2.90 -14.46 2.61
N ASP A 45 4.03 -14.01 2.04
CA ASP A 45 5.32 -14.69 2.14
C ASP A 45 5.78 -14.81 3.61
N LEU A 46 5.67 -13.72 4.38
CA LEU A 46 6.06 -13.68 5.79
C LEU A 46 5.17 -14.56 6.68
N SER A 47 3.89 -14.67 6.36
CA SER A 47 2.92 -15.48 7.10
C SER A 47 2.86 -16.94 6.64
N GLY A 48 3.57 -17.31 5.58
CA GLY A 48 3.49 -18.63 4.95
C GLY A 48 2.13 -18.90 4.27
N ALA A 49 1.34 -17.86 4.02
CA ALA A 49 0.08 -17.95 3.32
C ALA A 49 0.30 -17.98 1.79
N PRO A 50 -0.60 -18.59 1.00
CA PRO A 50 -0.55 -18.47 -0.46
C PRO A 50 -0.72 -17.00 -0.88
N ARG A 51 0.11 -16.54 -1.82
CA ARG A 51 -0.11 -15.27 -2.51
C ARG A 51 -1.46 -15.28 -3.23
N ARG A 52 -2.19 -14.17 -3.15
CA ARG A 52 -3.49 -13.99 -3.78
C ARG A 52 -3.55 -12.63 -4.43
N ASP A 53 -4.28 -12.54 -5.54
CA ASP A 53 -4.55 -11.26 -6.16
C ASP A 53 -5.42 -10.40 -5.24
N VAL A 54 -4.98 -9.16 -5.01
CA VAL A 54 -5.76 -8.13 -4.33
C VAL A 54 -6.92 -7.76 -5.24
N PRO A 55 -8.18 -7.86 -4.78
CA PRO A 55 -9.35 -7.56 -5.61
C PRO A 55 -9.26 -6.17 -6.24
N ARG A 56 -9.48 -6.07 -7.56
CA ARG A 56 -9.55 -4.79 -8.26
C ARG A 56 -10.94 -4.17 -8.10
N LEU A 57 -11.11 -3.41 -7.02
CA LEU A 57 -12.31 -2.62 -6.76
C LEU A 57 -12.27 -1.29 -7.53
N SER A 58 -13.23 -0.40 -7.27
CA SER A 58 -13.16 1.00 -7.69
C SER A 58 -11.89 1.66 -7.14
N ASP A 59 -11.26 2.55 -7.93
CA ASP A 59 -10.08 3.30 -7.49
C ASP A 59 -10.32 4.13 -6.21
N LEU A 60 -11.58 4.47 -5.94
CA LEU A 60 -11.98 5.14 -4.70
C LEU A 60 -11.70 4.30 -3.44
N ALA A 61 -11.60 2.98 -3.57
CA ALA A 61 -11.32 2.06 -2.46
C ALA A 61 -9.83 1.83 -2.23
N LEU A 62 -8.95 2.25 -3.16
CA LEU A 62 -7.51 1.99 -3.05
C LEU A 62 -6.85 2.53 -1.76
N PRO A 63 -7.22 3.71 -1.23
CA PRO A 63 -6.65 4.20 0.03
C PRO A 63 -6.94 3.27 1.21
N ASP A 64 -8.15 2.71 1.25
CA ASP A 64 -8.55 1.78 2.31
C ASP A 64 -7.94 0.38 2.09
N GLN A 65 -7.85 -0.08 0.85
CA GLN A 65 -7.14 -1.32 0.53
C GLN A 65 -5.66 -1.24 0.95
N LEU A 66 -5.01 -0.09 0.73
CA LEU A 66 -3.63 0.13 1.17
C LEU A 66 -3.50 0.03 2.70
N ARG A 67 -4.42 0.64 3.46
CA ARG A 67 -4.43 0.56 4.93
C ARG A 67 -4.56 -0.88 5.43
N VAL A 68 -5.49 -1.64 4.85
CA VAL A 68 -5.71 -3.05 5.21
C VAL A 68 -4.45 -3.87 4.96
N VAL A 69 -3.87 -3.76 3.76
CA VAL A 69 -2.69 -4.55 3.40
C VAL A 69 -1.46 -4.17 4.23
N VAL A 70 -1.29 -2.90 4.58
CA VAL A 70 -0.19 -2.48 5.46
C VAL A 70 -0.40 -2.95 6.89
N ALA A 71 -1.65 -3.04 7.36
CA ALA A 71 -1.96 -3.65 8.65
C ALA A 71 -1.66 -5.16 8.64
N ASP A 72 -1.97 -5.87 7.55
CA ASP A 72 -1.62 -7.29 7.37
C ASP A 72 -0.10 -7.48 7.34
N LEU A 73 0.62 -6.62 6.61
CA LEU A 73 2.09 -6.62 6.59
C LEU A 73 2.65 -6.39 8.00
N ALA A 74 2.11 -5.43 8.75
CA ALA A 74 2.54 -5.16 10.12
C ALA A 74 2.28 -6.34 11.07
N ALA A 75 1.13 -7.00 10.92
CA ALA A 75 0.79 -8.20 11.69
C ALA A 75 1.72 -9.39 11.38
N ALA A 76 2.29 -9.44 10.17
CA ALA A 76 3.29 -10.43 9.78
C ALA A 76 4.70 -10.15 10.35
N ALA A 77 4.87 -9.08 11.14
CA ALA A 77 6.11 -8.69 11.81
C ALA A 77 7.32 -8.65 10.84
N PRO A 78 7.30 -7.75 9.84
CA PRO A 78 8.28 -7.74 8.78
C PRO A 78 9.65 -7.34 9.34
N PRO A 79 10.74 -7.92 8.84
CA PRO A 79 12.08 -7.44 9.16
C PRO A 79 12.31 -6.03 8.59
N ASP A 80 13.34 -5.36 9.11
CA ASP A 80 13.64 -3.95 8.80
C ASP A 80 13.93 -3.74 7.30
N GLU A 81 14.48 -4.73 6.61
CA GLU A 81 14.78 -4.68 5.18
C GLU A 81 13.49 -4.58 4.34
N ILE A 82 12.49 -5.41 4.65
CA ILE A 82 11.18 -5.38 3.96
C ILE A 82 10.45 -4.07 4.28
N THR A 83 10.49 -3.64 5.54
CA THR A 83 9.86 -2.38 5.96
C THR A 83 10.48 -1.17 5.24
N SER A 84 11.81 -1.16 5.09
CA SER A 84 12.51 -0.06 4.42
C SER A 84 12.25 -0.07 2.90
N ALA A 85 12.24 -1.24 2.26
CA ALA A 85 11.89 -1.36 0.85
C ALA A 85 10.44 -0.89 0.57
N ALA A 86 9.48 -1.29 1.41
CA ALA A 86 8.10 -0.85 1.31
C ALA A 86 7.96 0.68 1.48
N ALA A 87 8.73 1.27 2.39
CA ALA A 87 8.77 2.72 2.57
C ALA A 87 9.33 3.46 1.35
N ASP A 88 10.39 2.94 0.74
CA ASP A 88 10.99 3.51 -0.47
C ASP A 88 10.02 3.46 -1.66
N GLU A 89 9.32 2.34 -1.84
CA GLU A 89 8.30 2.20 -2.88
C GLU A 89 7.12 3.16 -2.67
N LEU A 90 6.64 3.30 -1.45
CA LEU A 90 5.59 4.25 -1.10
C LEU A 90 6.03 5.69 -1.36
N ALA A 91 7.26 6.04 -0.98
CA ALA A 91 7.83 7.37 -1.18
C ALA A 91 8.02 7.68 -2.67
N ALA A 92 8.42 6.70 -3.48
CA ALA A 92 8.52 6.82 -4.93
C ALA A 92 7.14 7.01 -5.57
N LEU A 93 6.14 6.20 -5.19
CA LEU A 93 4.77 6.36 -5.68
C LEU A 93 4.20 7.74 -5.32
N ARG A 94 4.41 8.21 -4.08
CA ARG A 94 3.90 9.51 -3.66
C ARG A 94 4.42 10.68 -4.52
N GLN A 95 5.60 10.56 -5.09
CA GLN A 95 6.17 11.58 -5.99
C GLN A 95 5.48 11.61 -7.37
N THR A 96 4.77 10.55 -7.76
CA THR A 96 4.04 10.49 -9.03
C THR A 96 2.58 10.94 -8.91
N LEU A 97 2.06 11.03 -7.68
CA LEU A 97 0.69 11.44 -7.39
C LEU A 97 0.58 12.97 -7.44
N THR A 98 0.15 13.50 -8.59
CA THR A 98 -0.02 14.94 -8.85
C THR A 98 -1.46 15.41 -8.87
#